data_AF-A0A534XZC2-F1
#
_entry.id   AF-A0A534XZC2-F1
#
_cell.length_a   1.000
_cell.length_b   1.000
_cell.length_c   1.000
_cell.angle_alpha   90.00
_cell.angle_beta   90.00
_cell.angle_gamma   90.00
#
_symmetry.space_group_name_H-M   'P 1'
#
loop_
_entity.id
_entity.type
_entity.pdbx_description
1 polymer ?
#
loop_
_entity_poly.entity_id
_entity_poly.type
_entity_poly.pdbx_seq_one_letter_code
_entity_poly.pdbx_strand_id
1 'polypeptide(L)' 'MKGKATRRRIIDAAADLFHKQGVQATSPQQIMETSQTGKSQLYHHFRSKGGLVHEVLQHHIQSIR' A
#
# COMPACT_ATOMS: atom_id res chain seq x y z
N MET A 1 8.14 -3.08 -15.83
CA MET A 1 8.38 -4.40 -15.18
C MET A 1 7.23 -4.74 -14.25
N LYS A 2 6.79 -6.01 -14.20
CA LYS A 2 5.62 -6.47 -13.43
C LYS A 2 5.66 -6.10 -11.94
N GLY A 3 6.84 -6.17 -11.29
CA GLY A 3 7.00 -5.83 -9.87
C GLY A 3 6.71 -4.36 -9.52
N LYS A 4 7.03 -3.41 -10.41
CA LYS A 4 6.70 -1.98 -10.18
C LYS A 4 5.19 -1.72 -10.21
N ALA A 5 4.48 -2.40 -11.11
CA ALA A 5 3.02 -2.30 -11.21
C ALA A 5 2.31 -2.90 -9.99
N THR A 6 2.77 -4.06 -9.49
CA THR A 6 2.26 -4.66 -8.25
C THR A 6 2.48 -3.75 -7.04
N ARG A 7 3.69 -3.20 -6.90
CA ARG A 7 4.01 -2.26 -5.82
C ARG A 7 3.09 -1.04 -5.85
N ARG A 8 2.81 -0.49 -7.04
CA ARG A 8 1.92 0.68 -7.21
C ARG A 8 0.50 0.38 -6.74
N ARG A 9 -0.11 -0.72 -7.18
CA ARG A 9 -1.45 -1.13 -6.73
C ARG A 9 -1.57 -1.28 -5.22
N ILE A 10 -0.53 -1.80 -4.57
CA ILE A 10 -0.52 -1.92 -3.10
C ILE A 10 -0.51 -0.53 -2.44
N ILE A 11 0.32 0.40 -2.94
CA ILE A 11 0.39 1.78 -2.41
C ILE A 11 -0.95 2.49 -2.61
N ASP A 12 -1.54 2.39 -3.80
CA ASP A 12 -2.80 3.07 -4.12
C ASP A 12 -3.94 2.55 -3.24
N ALA A 13 -4.05 1.22 -3.08
CA ALA A 13 -5.02 0.59 -2.19
C ALA A 13 -4.81 0.99 -0.71
N ALA A 14 -3.56 1.01 -0.25
CA ALA A 14 -3.24 1.40 1.11
C ALA A 14 -3.56 2.88 1.36
N ALA A 15 -3.26 3.76 0.40
CA ALA A 15 -3.58 5.18 0.49
C ALA A 15 -5.08 5.42 0.61
N ASP A 16 -5.89 4.76 -0.22
CA ASP A 16 -7.35 4.87 -0.19
C ASP A 16 -7.92 4.37 1.16
N LEU A 17 -7.48 3.22 1.64
CA LEU A 17 -7.92 2.68 2.94
C LEU A 17 -7.45 3.54 4.12
N PHE A 18 -6.21 4.01 4.11
CA PHE A 18 -5.69 4.89 5.16
C PHE A 18 -6.46 6.22 5.20
N HIS A 19 -6.84 6.75 4.04
CA HIS A 19 -7.68 7.95 3.96
C HIS A 19 -9.09 7.70 4.52
N LYS A 20 -9.73 6.57 4.18
CA LYS A 20 -11.12 6.26 4.54
C LYS A 20 -11.33 5.89 6.01
N GLN A 21 -10.42 5.10 6.59
CA GLN A 21 -10.61 4.49 7.91
C GLN A 21 -9.41 4.64 8.84
N GLY A 22 -8.36 5.33 8.39
CA GLY A 22 -7.12 5.50 9.15
C GLY A 22 -6.19 4.29 9.09
N VAL A 23 -4.94 4.53 9.47
CA VAL A 23 -3.89 3.50 9.45
C VAL A 23 -4.22 2.36 10.39
N GLN A 24 -4.62 2.63 11.64
CA GLN A 24 -4.81 1.58 12.64
C GLN A 24 -5.93 0.61 12.28
N ALA A 25 -7.07 1.09 11.76
CA ALA A 25 -8.18 0.25 11.34
C ALA A 25 -7.92 -0.57 10.07
N THR A 26 -6.84 -0.27 9.33
CA THR A 26 -6.53 -0.96 8.07
C THR A 26 -5.68 -2.20 8.29
N SER A 27 -6.20 -3.36 7.86
CA SER A 27 -5.51 -4.65 7.94
C SER A 27 -4.74 -4.99 6.65
N PRO A 28 -3.67 -5.81 6.72
CA PRO A 28 -3.00 -6.31 5.52
C PRO A 28 -3.93 -7.07 4.57
N GLN A 29 -4.95 -7.73 5.10
CA GLN A 29 -5.94 -8.46 4.30
C GLN A 29 -6.77 -7.52 3.43
N GLN A 30 -7.30 -6.43 3.99
CA GLN A 30 -8.05 -5.43 3.23
C GLN A 30 -7.19 -4.84 2.10
N ILE A 31 -5.90 -4.62 2.35
CA ILE A 31 -4.96 -4.13 1.34
C ILE A 31 -4.76 -5.15 0.23
N MET A 32 -4.60 -6.44 0.56
CA MET A 32 -4.47 -7.52 -0.44
C MET A 32 -5.70 -7.64 -1.33
N GLU A 33 -6.89 -7.62 -0.72
CA GLU A 33 -8.17 -7.69 -1.42
C GLU A 33 -8.35 -6.49 -2.36
N THR A 34 -8.13 -5.27 -1.86
CA THR A 34 -8.31 -4.03 -2.63
C THR A 34 -7.28 -3.89 -3.74
N SER A 35 -6.02 -4.27 -3.48
CA SER A 35 -4.94 -4.20 -4.48
C SER A 35 -4.94 -5.36 -5.47
N GLN A 36 -5.75 -6.40 -5.25
CA GLN A 36 -5.70 -7.66 -5.99
C GLN A 36 -4.30 -8.28 -5.98
N THR A 37 -3.69 -8.36 -4.80
CA THR A 37 -2.36 -8.96 -4.61
C THR A 37 -2.40 -10.09 -3.58
N GLY A 38 -1.52 -11.07 -3.77
CA GLY A 38 -1.38 -12.18 -2.84
C GLY A 38 -0.46 -11.86 -1.67
N LYS A 39 -0.56 -12.67 -0.61
CA LYS A 39 0.28 -12.57 0.60
C LYS A 39 1.77 -12.46 0.30
N SER A 40 2.30 -13.36 -0.53
CA SER A 40 3.72 -13.35 -0.91
C SER A 40 4.13 -12.06 -1.61
N GLN A 41 3.28 -11.50 -2.48
CA GLN A 41 3.56 -10.25 -3.19
C GLN A 41 3.56 -9.04 -2.24
N LEU A 42 2.58 -8.96 -1.34
CA LEU A 42 2.50 -7.89 -0.35
C LEU A 42 3.75 -7.87 0.53
N TYR A 43 4.09 -9.01 1.13
CA TYR A 43 5.24 -9.11 2.05
C TYR A 43 6.60 -9.07 1.36
N HIS A 44 6.67 -9.41 0.07
CA HIS A 44 7.88 -9.19 -0.75
C HIS A 44 8.18 -7.69 -0.91
N HIS A 45 7.13 -6.87 -1.13
CA HIS A 45 7.29 -5.43 -1.33
C HIS A 45 7.34 -4.63 -0.02
N PHE A 46 6.58 -5.03 1.00
CA PHE A 46 6.41 -4.30 2.25
C PHE A 46 6.53 -5.25 3.44
N ARG A 47 7.63 -5.12 4.18
CA ARG A 47 7.93 -5.97 5.34
C ARG A 47 7.18 -5.56 6.62
N SER A 48 6.66 -4.33 6.67
CA SER A 48 5.94 -3.81 7.82
C SER A 48 4.88 -2.79 7.42
N LYS A 49 3.86 -2.62 8.28
CA LYS A 49 2.83 -1.59 8.13
C LYS A 49 3.43 -0.18 8.14
N GLY A 50 4.45 0.07 8.98
CA GLY A 50 5.18 1.33 9.01
C GLY A 50 5.93 1.64 7.71
N GLY A 51 6.56 0.63 7.09
CA GLY A 51 7.21 0.81 5.79
C GLY A 51 6.22 1.16 4.67
N LEU A 52 5.03 0.55 4.69
CA LEU A 52 3.97 0.88 3.74
C LEU A 52 3.41 2.30 3.96
N VAL A 53 3.22 2.71 5.21
CA VAL A 53 2.80 4.09 5.54
C VAL A 53 3.81 5.10 5.03
N HIS A 54 5.11 4.87 5.26
CA HIS A 54 6.17 5.74 4.75
C HIS A 54 6.07 5.91 3.22
N GLU A 55 5.87 4.81 2.51
CA GLU A 55 5.77 4.82 1.04
C GLU A 55 4.51 5.50 0.51
N VAL A 56 3.38 5.36 1.20
CA VAL A 56 2.16 6.13 0.89
C VAL A 56 2.39 7.63 1.06
N LEU A 57 3.04 8.05 2.15
CA LEU A 57 3.37 9.45 2.40
C LEU A 57 4.32 10.01 1.33
N GLN A 58 5.38 9.27 0.99
CA GLN A 58 6.29 9.64 -0.10
C GLN A 58 5.55 9.77 -1.43
N HIS A 59 4.62 8.86 -1.71
CA HIS A 59 3.82 8.91 -2.93
C HIS A 59 2.97 10.18 -3.01
N HIS A 60 2.30 10.58 -1.93
CA HIS A 60 1.51 11.82 -1.87
C HIS A 60 2.37 13.08 -1.98
N ILE A 61 3.53 13.13 -1.32
CA ILE A 61 4.44 14.28 -1.41
C ILE A 61 4.92 14.46 -2.85
N GLN A 62 5.19 13.38 -3.57
CA GLN A 62 5.61 13.44 -4.97
C GLN A 62 4.51 13.90 -5.92
N SER A 63 3.22 13.68 -5.61
CA SER A 63 2.10 14.11 -6.46
C SER A 63 1.70 15.58 -6.27
N ILE A 64 2.23 16.25 -5.23
CA ILE A 64 1.96 17.66 -4.93
C ILE A 64 2.96 18.59 -5.64
N ARG A 65 4.06 18.03 -6.20
CA ARG A 65 5.07 18.79 -6.95
C ARG A 65 4.70 18.99 -8.41
#